data_AF-A0A1F3DMR2-F1
#
_entry.id   AF-A0A1F3DMR2-F1
#
_cell.length_a   1.000
_cell.length_b   1.000
_cell.length_c   1.000
_cell.angle_alpha   90.00
_cell.angle_beta   90.00
_cell.angle_gamma   90.00
#
_symmetry.space_group_name_H-M   'P 1'
#
loop_
_entity.id
_entity.type
_entity.pdbx_description
1 polymer ?
#
loop_
_entity_poly.entity_id
_entity_poly.type
_entity_poly.pdbx_seq_one_letter_code
_entity_poly.pdbx_strand_id
1 'polypeptide(L)'
;MLIKHLQFVLGILIISTGLSGCYGDINVTCEFQAPGYFDSDSLNLYFFHSSKANRPAKGITAFPDGGIPKTLYKNVALYQFNIIKRSLVTIMDYGSLPYSESRWKFNLMIRSDSAAFKIEPVSGWENELKWGLDSAIYLKFRLWYIYNIKSGELTMSDSETEVPSYLKSVSVQEMKRLTGGLTYKERGIDMDVICPANKRERINELSQLKGNQEYRNALIETLTGSITSDEITGIISDINEYLNGLDDYNRLLKKESGERTIKKIEAIKATLQP
;
A
#
# COMPACT_ATOMS: atom_id res chain seq x y z
N MET A 1 48.28 -14.85 13.72
CA MET A 1 47.19 -15.15 12.76
C MET A 1 45.80 -14.69 13.25
N LEU A 2 45.52 -14.67 14.57
CA LEU A 2 44.24 -14.21 15.14
C LEU A 2 43.89 -12.73 14.88
N ILE A 3 44.87 -11.82 14.81
CA ILE A 3 44.62 -10.37 14.70
C ILE A 3 44.02 -9.98 13.33
N LYS A 4 44.29 -10.73 12.26
CA LYS A 4 43.75 -10.46 10.92
C LYS A 4 42.27 -10.86 10.78
N HIS A 5 41.80 -11.85 11.55
CA HIS A 5 40.37 -12.22 11.53
C HIS A 5 39.50 -11.25 12.32
N LEU A 6 40.02 -10.64 13.38
CA LEU A 6 39.26 -9.67 14.18
C LEU A 6 38.98 -8.37 13.40
N GLN A 7 39.93 -7.91 12.57
CA GLN A 7 39.73 -6.74 11.70
C GLN A 7 38.74 -7.00 10.55
N PHE A 8 38.69 -8.24 10.04
CA PHE A 8 37.76 -8.61 8.95
C PHE A 8 36.31 -8.73 9.45
N VAL A 9 36.10 -9.28 10.65
CA VAL A 9 34.76 -9.39 11.27
C VAL A 9 34.23 -8.01 11.71
N LEU A 10 35.10 -7.13 12.22
CA LEU A 10 34.71 -5.76 12.58
C LEU A 10 34.34 -4.91 11.34
N GLY A 11 35.03 -5.13 10.21
CA GLY A 11 34.71 -4.48 8.93
C GLY A 11 33.36 -4.89 8.33
N ILE A 12 32.96 -6.15 8.49
CA ILE A 12 31.65 -6.65 8.01
C ILE A 12 30.50 -6.15 8.91
N LEU A 13 30.73 -6.00 10.23
CA LEU A 13 29.70 -5.51 11.16
C LEU A 13 29.34 -4.03 10.90
N ILE A 14 30.33 -3.19 10.57
CA ILE A 14 30.13 -1.74 10.31
C ILE A 14 29.36 -1.49 9.00
N ILE A 15 29.45 -2.38 8.01
CA ILE A 15 28.71 -2.24 6.75
C ILE A 15 27.21 -2.57 6.96
N SER A 16 26.88 -3.49 7.87
CA SER A 16 25.48 -3.86 8.13
C SER A 16 24.68 -2.79 8.88
N THR A 17 25.33 -2.01 9.74
CA THR A 17 24.68 -0.93 10.52
C THR A 17 24.75 0.43 9.82
N GLY A 18 25.67 0.64 8.88
CA GLY A 18 25.76 1.88 8.10
C GLY A 18 24.71 2.03 6.99
N LEU A 19 24.12 0.94 6.51
CA LEU A 19 23.16 0.96 5.39
C LEU A 19 21.72 1.30 5.80
N SER A 20 21.41 1.34 7.10
CA SER A 20 20.11 1.82 7.59
C SER A 20 19.99 3.35 7.56
N GLY A 21 21.11 4.08 7.49
CA GLY A 21 21.13 5.55 7.49
C GLY A 21 20.83 6.20 6.12
N CYS A 22 20.88 5.44 5.03
CA CYS A 22 20.69 5.97 3.67
C CYS A 22 19.22 6.07 3.24
N TYR A 23 18.30 5.54 4.02
CA TYR A 23 16.88 5.57 3.68
C TYR A 23 16.08 6.14 4.85
N GLY A 24 15.05 6.92 4.51
CA GLY A 24 14.11 7.45 5.49
C GLY A 24 13.17 6.37 6.03
N ASP A 25 12.21 6.83 6.82
CA ASP A 25 11.16 5.98 7.37
C ASP A 25 10.26 5.40 6.27
N ILE A 26 9.51 4.36 6.61
CA ILE A 26 8.63 3.68 5.67
C ILE A 26 7.42 4.57 5.35
N ASN A 27 7.12 4.71 4.07
CA ASN A 27 5.89 5.30 3.58
C ASN A 27 5.02 4.21 2.96
N VAL A 28 3.75 4.18 3.36
CA VAL A 28 2.72 3.32 2.77
C VAL A 28 1.76 4.18 1.96
N THR A 29 1.39 3.72 0.78
CA THR A 29 0.43 4.38 -0.09
C THR A 29 -0.58 3.34 -0.59
N CYS A 30 -1.86 3.68 -0.50
CA CYS A 30 -2.98 2.90 -0.98
C CYS A 30 -3.84 3.81 -1.86
N GLU A 31 -3.92 3.52 -3.16
CA GLU A 31 -4.56 4.39 -4.14
C GLU A 31 -5.56 3.63 -5.00
N PHE A 32 -6.77 4.18 -5.12
CA PHE A 32 -7.76 3.69 -6.07
C PHE A 32 -7.44 4.22 -7.46
N GLN A 33 -7.49 3.34 -8.45
CA GLN A 33 -7.41 3.74 -9.85
C GLN A 33 -8.84 3.92 -10.36
N ALA A 34 -9.15 5.14 -10.77
CA ALA A 34 -10.50 5.52 -11.16
C ALA A 34 -10.79 5.15 -12.63
N PRO A 35 -12.07 4.96 -12.98
CA PRO A 35 -13.23 4.82 -12.09
C PRO A 35 -13.42 3.39 -11.55
N GLY A 36 -14.16 3.26 -10.44
CA GLY A 36 -14.75 1.98 -10.03
C GLY A 36 -16.15 1.79 -10.61
N TYR A 37 -16.71 0.58 -10.51
CA TYR A 37 -18.03 0.27 -11.07
C TYR A 37 -18.82 -0.68 -10.18
N PHE A 38 -20.13 -0.49 -10.16
CA PHE A 38 -21.05 -1.45 -9.56
C PHE A 38 -21.47 -2.54 -10.56
N ASP A 39 -21.84 -3.71 -10.05
CA ASP A 39 -22.67 -4.65 -10.80
C ASP A 39 -24.12 -4.14 -10.97
N SER A 40 -24.92 -4.90 -11.75
CA SER A 40 -26.32 -4.55 -12.03
C SER A 40 -27.14 -4.30 -10.78
N ASP A 41 -26.86 -5.05 -9.71
CA ASP A 41 -27.63 -5.03 -8.47
C ASP A 41 -27.05 -4.04 -7.45
N SER A 42 -25.94 -3.37 -7.77
CA SER A 42 -25.21 -2.45 -6.89
C SER A 42 -24.79 -3.06 -5.55
N LEU A 43 -24.59 -4.38 -5.52
CA LEU A 43 -24.15 -5.12 -4.33
C LEU A 43 -22.65 -5.30 -4.30
N ASN A 44 -22.02 -5.34 -5.47
CA ASN A 44 -20.58 -5.53 -5.61
C ASN A 44 -19.96 -4.32 -6.30
N LEU A 45 -18.90 -3.79 -5.70
CA LEU A 45 -18.06 -2.73 -6.23
C LEU A 45 -16.78 -3.35 -6.79
N TYR A 46 -16.47 -3.06 -8.03
CA TYR A 46 -15.25 -3.50 -8.71
C TYR A 46 -14.33 -2.30 -8.92
N PHE A 47 -13.06 -2.46 -8.55
CA PHE A 47 -12.09 -1.37 -8.66
C PHE A 47 -10.66 -1.88 -8.66
N PHE A 48 -9.81 -1.15 -9.35
CA PHE A 48 -8.37 -1.32 -9.26
C PHE A 48 -7.84 -0.58 -8.03
N HIS A 49 -6.93 -1.23 -7.31
CA HIS A 49 -6.26 -0.66 -6.16
C HIS A 49 -4.76 -0.91 -6.25
N SER A 50 -3.99 0.14 -6.07
CA SER A 50 -2.54 0.13 -5.98
C SER A 50 -2.12 0.21 -4.52
N SER A 51 -1.12 -0.57 -4.16
CA SER A 51 -0.58 -0.66 -2.81
C SER A 51 0.93 -0.65 -2.87
N LYS A 52 1.55 0.27 -2.15
CA LYS A 52 2.99 0.49 -2.19
C LYS A 52 3.53 0.74 -0.80
N ALA A 53 4.67 0.14 -0.50
CA ALA A 53 5.50 0.50 0.63
C ALA A 53 6.92 0.81 0.13
N ASN A 54 7.47 1.95 0.50
CA ASN A 54 8.84 2.31 0.14
C ASN A 54 9.53 3.06 1.29
N ARG A 55 10.86 3.14 1.21
CA ARG A 55 11.65 4.08 2.00
C ARG A 55 12.20 5.15 1.08
N PRO A 56 11.91 6.44 1.31
CA PRO A 56 12.49 7.51 0.52
C PRO A 56 14.00 7.52 0.70
N ALA A 57 14.75 7.93 -0.32
CA ALA A 57 16.19 8.10 -0.19
C ALA A 57 16.48 9.24 0.81
N LYS A 58 17.55 9.10 1.61
CA LYS A 58 17.98 10.10 2.60
C LYS A 58 19.50 10.23 2.62
N GLY A 59 19.99 11.42 2.94
CA GLY A 59 21.43 11.68 2.99
C GLY A 59 22.05 11.56 1.60
N ILE A 60 23.18 10.86 1.48
CA ILE A 60 23.95 10.77 0.23
C ILE A 60 23.17 10.15 -0.92
N THR A 61 22.24 9.22 -0.65
CA THR A 61 21.47 8.56 -1.71
C THR A 61 20.37 9.43 -2.26
N ALA A 62 20.04 10.55 -1.61
CA ALA A 62 19.08 11.54 -2.11
C ALA A 62 19.72 12.55 -3.08
N PHE A 63 21.04 12.52 -3.27
CA PHE A 63 21.75 13.42 -4.17
C PHE A 63 21.95 12.76 -5.54
N PRO A 64 21.81 13.48 -6.67
CA PRO A 64 21.51 14.92 -6.81
C PRO A 64 20.02 15.28 -6.93
N ASP A 65 19.14 14.32 -7.23
CA ASP A 65 17.78 14.55 -7.73
C ASP A 65 16.67 14.00 -6.81
N GLY A 66 16.96 13.86 -5.51
CA GLY A 66 16.08 13.22 -4.54
C GLY A 66 16.28 11.71 -4.43
N GLY A 67 17.07 11.11 -5.34
CA GLY A 67 17.47 9.72 -5.27
C GLY A 67 16.38 8.70 -5.58
N ILE A 68 16.78 7.44 -5.70
CA ILE A 68 15.85 6.34 -5.95
C ILE A 68 15.33 5.79 -4.62
N PRO A 69 14.02 5.87 -4.34
CA PRO A 69 13.45 5.28 -3.13
C PRO A 69 13.61 3.75 -3.17
N LYS A 70 13.89 3.15 -2.02
CA LYS A 70 13.91 1.69 -1.89
C LYS A 70 12.46 1.20 -1.84
N THR A 71 12.00 0.56 -2.90
CA THR A 71 10.68 -0.08 -2.91
C THR A 71 10.74 -1.36 -2.08
N LEU A 72 9.90 -1.46 -1.05
CA LEU A 72 9.76 -2.66 -0.21
C LEU A 72 8.63 -3.55 -0.74
N TYR A 73 7.57 -2.92 -1.23
CA TYR A 73 6.41 -3.61 -1.76
C TYR A 73 5.72 -2.71 -2.79
N LYS A 74 5.22 -3.32 -3.87
CA LYS A 74 4.38 -2.66 -4.86
C LYS A 74 3.48 -3.69 -5.50
N ASN A 75 2.18 -3.48 -5.41
CA ASN A 75 1.19 -4.34 -6.03
C ASN A 75 0.05 -3.52 -6.61
N VAL A 76 -0.52 -4.04 -7.69
CA VAL A 76 -1.74 -3.55 -8.31
C VAL A 76 -2.66 -4.75 -8.47
N ALA A 77 -3.88 -4.63 -7.98
CA ALA A 77 -4.86 -5.69 -8.08
C ALA A 77 -6.25 -5.15 -8.44
N LEU A 78 -7.03 -5.99 -9.10
CA LEU A 78 -8.46 -5.78 -9.28
C LEU A 78 -9.20 -6.49 -8.15
N TYR A 79 -10.05 -5.76 -7.45
CA TYR A 79 -10.86 -6.28 -6.36
C TYR A 79 -12.35 -6.23 -6.67
N GLN A 80 -13.07 -7.17 -6.08
CA GLN A 80 -14.51 -7.14 -5.88
C GLN A 80 -14.80 -6.94 -4.39
N PHE A 81 -15.51 -5.87 -4.05
CA PHE A 81 -15.96 -5.59 -2.69
C PHE A 81 -17.46 -5.77 -2.58
N ASN A 82 -17.91 -6.71 -1.76
CA ASN A 82 -19.32 -6.88 -1.46
C ASN A 82 -19.73 -5.91 -0.34
N ILE A 83 -20.66 -5.01 -0.64
CA ILE A 83 -21.02 -3.90 0.26
C ILE A 83 -21.72 -4.43 1.52
N ILE A 84 -22.60 -5.42 1.36
CA ILE A 84 -23.42 -5.97 2.45
C ILE A 84 -22.60 -6.87 3.36
N LYS A 85 -21.85 -7.80 2.77
CA LYS A 85 -20.99 -8.75 3.51
C LYS A 85 -19.72 -8.11 4.05
N ARG A 86 -19.38 -6.91 3.58
CA ARG A 86 -18.13 -6.20 3.90
C ARG A 86 -16.88 -7.03 3.60
N SER A 87 -16.94 -7.86 2.56
CA SER A 87 -15.87 -8.77 2.17
C SER A 87 -15.19 -8.30 0.88
N LEU A 88 -13.85 -8.37 0.86
CA LEU A 88 -13.04 -8.07 -0.32
C LEU A 88 -12.51 -9.37 -0.92
N VAL A 89 -12.64 -9.53 -2.24
CA VAL A 89 -12.09 -10.65 -3.00
C VAL A 89 -11.15 -10.10 -4.07
N THR A 90 -9.95 -10.67 -4.17
CA THR A 90 -9.01 -10.38 -5.25
C THR A 90 -9.43 -11.16 -6.50
N ILE A 91 -9.74 -10.46 -7.58
CA ILE A 91 -10.04 -11.09 -8.88
C ILE A 91 -8.75 -11.37 -9.64
N MET A 92 -7.86 -10.39 -9.68
CA MET A 92 -6.59 -10.48 -10.42
C MET A 92 -5.51 -9.70 -9.68
N ASP A 93 -4.37 -10.36 -9.48
CA ASP A 93 -3.15 -9.76 -8.94
C ASP A 93 -2.15 -9.53 -10.09
N TYR A 94 -1.86 -8.26 -10.38
CA TYR A 94 -0.90 -7.88 -11.42
C TYR A 94 0.53 -7.78 -10.91
N GLY A 95 0.76 -7.83 -9.61
CA GLY A 95 2.05 -7.60 -8.98
C GLY A 95 2.53 -6.17 -9.20
N SER A 96 3.85 -6.01 -9.20
CA SER A 96 4.48 -4.72 -9.46
C SER A 96 4.42 -4.32 -10.92
N LEU A 97 3.89 -3.12 -11.21
CA LEU A 97 4.07 -2.49 -12.52
C LEU A 97 5.53 -2.05 -12.72
N PRO A 98 6.12 -2.21 -13.92
CA PRO A 98 7.53 -1.93 -14.18
C PRO A 98 7.87 -0.43 -14.15
N TYR A 99 6.88 0.43 -14.37
CA TYR A 99 7.04 1.89 -14.39
C TYR A 99 6.13 2.58 -13.37
N SER A 100 6.18 3.92 -13.33
CA SER A 100 5.24 4.72 -12.53
C SER A 100 3.80 4.43 -12.93
N GLU A 101 2.90 4.39 -11.94
CA GLU A 101 1.47 4.06 -12.17
C GLU A 101 0.78 5.05 -13.11
N SER A 102 1.21 6.32 -13.11
CA SER A 102 0.73 7.35 -14.05
C SER A 102 0.95 7.03 -15.53
N ARG A 103 1.84 6.08 -15.85
CA ARG A 103 2.08 5.62 -17.23
C ARG A 103 1.14 4.50 -17.65
N TRP A 104 0.23 4.06 -16.78
CA TRP A 104 -0.70 2.97 -17.02
C TRP A 104 -2.14 3.47 -16.99
N LYS A 105 -2.92 2.98 -17.95
CA LYS A 105 -4.35 3.16 -18.08
C LYS A 105 -5.04 1.89 -17.59
N PHE A 106 -6.02 2.07 -16.71
CA PHE A 106 -6.80 1.00 -16.12
C PHE A 106 -8.17 0.97 -16.80
N ASN A 107 -8.43 -0.08 -17.57
CA ASN A 107 -9.71 -0.29 -18.23
C ASN A 107 -10.51 -1.32 -17.43
N LEU A 108 -11.72 -0.96 -17.02
CA LEU A 108 -12.64 -1.83 -16.29
C LEU A 108 -14.04 -1.63 -16.85
N MET A 109 -14.74 -2.74 -17.05
CA MET A 109 -16.09 -2.79 -17.58
C MET A 109 -16.87 -3.87 -16.85
N ILE A 110 -18.06 -3.55 -16.37
CA ILE A 110 -18.95 -4.50 -15.71
C ILE A 110 -20.17 -4.73 -16.60
N ARG A 111 -20.50 -5.99 -16.83
CA ARG A 111 -21.70 -6.47 -17.51
C ARG A 111 -22.59 -7.20 -16.49
N SER A 112 -23.75 -7.66 -16.92
CA SER A 112 -24.69 -8.37 -16.04
C SER A 112 -24.13 -9.68 -15.48
N ASP A 113 -23.20 -10.33 -16.18
CA ASP A 113 -22.66 -11.64 -15.80
C ASP A 113 -21.12 -11.70 -15.76
N SER A 114 -20.44 -10.62 -16.14
CA SER A 114 -18.99 -10.61 -16.33
C SER A 114 -18.37 -9.25 -16.08
N ALA A 115 -17.10 -9.25 -15.69
CA ALA A 115 -16.24 -8.07 -15.61
C ALA A 115 -15.09 -8.23 -16.62
N ALA A 116 -15.00 -7.31 -17.58
CA ALA A 116 -13.91 -7.26 -18.55
C ALA A 116 -12.92 -6.15 -18.15
N PHE A 117 -11.63 -6.45 -18.13
CA PHE A 117 -10.63 -5.50 -17.66
C PHE A 117 -9.25 -5.72 -18.28
N LYS A 118 -8.45 -4.65 -18.28
CA LYS A 118 -7.10 -4.62 -18.83
C LYS A 118 -6.32 -3.45 -18.23
N ILE A 119 -5.01 -3.63 -18.07
CA ILE A 119 -4.09 -2.52 -17.78
C ILE A 119 -3.15 -2.38 -18.98
N GLU A 120 -2.99 -1.17 -19.49
CA GLU A 120 -2.12 -0.91 -20.64
C GLU A 120 -1.37 0.41 -20.51
N PRO A 121 -0.25 0.61 -21.23
CA PRO A 121 0.47 1.87 -21.21
C PRO A 121 -0.38 3.01 -21.78
N VAL A 122 -0.35 4.17 -21.13
CA VAL A 122 -1.00 5.40 -21.62
C VAL A 122 -0.44 5.81 -22.99
N SER A 123 0.84 5.56 -23.22
CA SER A 123 1.56 5.80 -24.48
C SER A 123 1.22 4.80 -25.59
N GLY A 124 0.49 3.71 -25.28
CA GLY A 124 0.26 2.58 -26.18
C GLY A 124 1.43 1.60 -26.26
N TRP A 125 1.12 0.34 -26.57
CA TRP A 125 2.10 -0.75 -26.62
C TRP A 125 3.21 -0.56 -27.66
N GLU A 126 2.89 0.02 -28.82
CA GLU A 126 3.89 0.28 -29.87
C GLU A 126 5.05 1.15 -29.39
N ASN A 127 4.76 2.13 -28.52
CA ASN A 127 5.78 3.01 -27.97
C ASN A 127 6.61 2.30 -26.90
N GLU A 128 6.00 1.54 -25.99
CA GLU A 128 6.76 0.82 -24.96
C GLU A 128 7.67 -0.28 -25.55
N LEU A 129 7.22 -0.96 -26.61
CA LEU A 129 8.03 -1.97 -27.30
C LEU A 129 9.25 -1.36 -28.00
N LYS A 130 9.14 -0.13 -28.55
CA LYS A 130 10.29 0.59 -29.13
C LYS A 130 11.38 0.88 -28.10
N TRP A 131 11.03 1.06 -26.84
CA TRP A 131 11.97 1.33 -25.74
C TRP A 131 12.50 0.05 -25.08
N GLY A 132 12.28 -1.12 -25.68
CA GLY A 132 12.84 -2.38 -25.22
C GLY A 132 12.13 -2.97 -24.00
N LEU A 133 10.81 -2.74 -23.86
CA LEU A 133 10.02 -3.41 -22.83
C LEU A 133 10.12 -4.93 -23.00
N ASP A 134 10.28 -5.63 -21.88
CA ASP A 134 10.32 -7.09 -21.84
C ASP A 134 9.06 -7.72 -22.46
N SER A 135 9.27 -8.66 -23.37
CA SER A 135 8.22 -9.47 -24.00
C SER A 135 7.29 -10.17 -22.99
N ALA A 136 7.80 -10.59 -21.83
CA ALA A 136 7.01 -11.21 -20.77
C ALA A 136 6.01 -10.22 -20.15
N ILE A 137 6.43 -8.96 -19.99
CA ILE A 137 5.54 -7.89 -19.52
C ILE A 137 4.48 -7.62 -20.59
N TYR A 138 4.88 -7.50 -21.86
CA TYR A 138 3.92 -7.33 -22.94
C TYR A 138 2.87 -8.44 -22.96
N LEU A 139 3.28 -9.71 -22.88
CA LEU A 139 2.36 -10.85 -22.85
C LEU A 139 1.40 -10.81 -21.66
N LYS A 140 1.88 -10.43 -20.47
CA LYS A 140 1.07 -10.36 -19.25
C LYS A 140 -0.06 -9.33 -19.32
N PHE A 141 0.20 -8.19 -19.94
CA PHE A 141 -0.68 -7.01 -19.87
C PHE A 141 -1.42 -6.71 -21.19
N ARG A 142 -1.05 -7.32 -22.32
CA ARG A 142 -1.69 -7.02 -23.62
C ARG A 142 -3.13 -7.54 -23.73
N LEU A 143 -3.47 -8.59 -22.99
CA LEU A 143 -4.75 -9.29 -23.12
C LEU A 143 -5.84 -8.64 -22.28
N TRP A 144 -7.08 -8.75 -22.76
CA TRP A 144 -8.25 -8.54 -21.93
C TRP A 144 -8.48 -9.75 -21.03
N TYR A 145 -8.83 -9.50 -19.79
CA TYR A 145 -9.27 -10.51 -18.84
C TYR A 145 -10.79 -10.39 -18.68
N ILE A 146 -11.48 -11.51 -18.75
CA ILE A 146 -12.93 -11.60 -18.59
C ILE A 146 -13.20 -12.51 -17.39
N TYR A 147 -13.68 -11.90 -16.31
CA TYR A 147 -14.08 -12.57 -15.09
C TYR A 147 -15.59 -12.84 -15.11
N ASN A 148 -16.00 -14.09 -15.06
CA ASN A 148 -17.41 -14.45 -14.95
C ASN A 148 -17.87 -14.30 -13.48
N ILE A 149 -18.78 -13.36 -13.23
CA ILE A 149 -19.19 -12.96 -11.88
C ILE A 149 -19.88 -14.12 -11.13
N LYS A 150 -20.58 -15.01 -11.85
CA LYS A 150 -21.33 -16.11 -11.24
C LYS A 150 -20.46 -17.31 -10.90
N SER A 151 -19.57 -17.70 -11.80
CA SER A 151 -18.71 -18.88 -11.64
C SER A 151 -17.38 -18.57 -10.95
N GLY A 152 -16.94 -17.31 -10.98
CA GLY A 152 -15.60 -16.92 -10.54
C GLY A 152 -14.49 -17.28 -11.53
N GLU A 153 -14.83 -17.76 -12.73
CA GLU A 153 -13.85 -18.14 -13.74
C GLU A 153 -13.21 -16.92 -14.40
N LEU A 154 -11.89 -16.98 -14.61
CA LEU A 154 -11.12 -15.96 -15.30
C LEU A 154 -10.62 -16.50 -16.64
N THR A 155 -10.98 -15.82 -17.73
CA THR A 155 -10.55 -16.15 -19.09
C THR A 155 -9.80 -14.98 -19.72
N MET A 156 -9.00 -15.25 -20.76
CA MET A 156 -8.24 -14.24 -21.49
C MET A 156 -8.77 -14.11 -22.92
N SER A 157 -8.78 -12.89 -23.45
CA SER A 157 -9.23 -12.56 -24.81
C SER A 157 -8.29 -11.55 -25.47
N ASP A 158 -7.95 -11.79 -26.73
CA ASP A 158 -7.25 -10.83 -27.58
C ASP A 158 -8.20 -9.77 -28.18
N SER A 159 -9.50 -10.06 -28.24
CA SER A 159 -10.49 -9.15 -28.81
C SER A 159 -10.80 -8.00 -27.86
N GLU A 160 -10.80 -6.78 -28.40
CA GLU A 160 -11.25 -5.61 -27.68
C GLU A 160 -12.73 -5.76 -27.32
N THR A 161 -13.04 -5.63 -26.04
CA THR A 161 -14.42 -5.59 -25.58
C THR A 161 -14.97 -4.19 -25.72
N GLU A 162 -16.05 -4.02 -26.47
CA GLU A 162 -16.78 -2.74 -26.55
C GLU A 162 -17.24 -2.30 -25.16
N VAL A 163 -16.94 -1.05 -24.81
CA VAL A 163 -17.34 -0.42 -23.55
C VAL A 163 -18.80 0.02 -23.64
N PRO A 164 -19.73 -0.56 -22.85
CA PRO A 164 -21.10 -0.09 -22.80
C PRO A 164 -21.12 1.36 -22.30
N SER A 165 -21.83 2.23 -23.02
CA SER A 165 -21.89 3.67 -22.76
C SER A 165 -22.65 4.07 -21.48
N TYR A 166 -23.24 3.11 -20.75
CA TYR A 166 -24.21 3.36 -19.67
C TYR A 166 -23.77 2.86 -18.29
N LEU A 167 -22.48 2.55 -18.08
CA LEU A 167 -22.03 2.08 -16.77
C LEU A 167 -21.99 3.21 -15.74
N LYS A 168 -22.64 2.98 -14.59
CA LYS A 168 -22.59 3.87 -13.44
C LYS A 168 -21.21 3.77 -12.79
N SER A 169 -20.35 4.73 -13.11
CA SER A 169 -19.04 4.86 -12.49
C SER A 169 -19.15 5.33 -11.04
N VAL A 170 -18.14 4.96 -10.25
CA VAL A 170 -18.01 5.29 -8.84
C VAL A 170 -16.76 6.14 -8.65
N SER A 171 -16.90 7.27 -7.97
CA SER A 171 -15.80 8.19 -7.69
C SER A 171 -14.84 7.59 -6.66
N VAL A 172 -13.58 8.05 -6.68
CA VAL A 172 -12.56 7.65 -5.68
C VAL A 172 -13.01 7.93 -4.25
N GLN A 173 -13.70 9.05 -4.02
CA GLN A 173 -14.20 9.43 -2.70
C GLN A 173 -15.26 8.44 -2.21
N GLU A 174 -16.16 8.02 -3.09
CA GLU A 174 -17.19 7.04 -2.77
C GLU A 174 -16.59 5.65 -2.55
N MET A 175 -15.60 5.25 -3.35
CA MET A 175 -14.85 4.01 -3.12
C MET A 175 -14.16 4.02 -1.75
N LYS A 176 -13.49 5.12 -1.38
CA LYS A 176 -12.88 5.29 -0.05
C LYS A 176 -13.91 5.19 1.08
N ARG A 177 -15.09 5.81 0.90
CA ARG A 177 -16.18 5.75 1.89
C ARG A 177 -16.69 4.33 2.08
N LEU A 178 -16.98 3.63 0.99
CA LEU A 178 -17.51 2.26 1.01
C LEU A 178 -16.49 1.27 1.57
N THR A 179 -15.22 1.40 1.21
CA THR A 179 -14.15 0.47 1.61
C THR A 179 -13.44 0.87 2.90
N GLY A 180 -13.82 1.97 3.54
CA GLY A 180 -13.10 2.60 4.66
C GLY A 180 -12.93 1.71 5.91
N GLY A 181 -13.73 0.65 6.05
CA GLY A 181 -13.59 -0.31 7.15
C GLY A 181 -12.72 -1.52 6.84
N LEU A 182 -12.16 -1.63 5.63
CA LEU A 182 -11.19 -2.67 5.29
C LEU A 182 -9.83 -2.35 5.92
N THR A 183 -9.18 -3.37 6.44
CA THR A 183 -7.83 -3.32 6.99
C THR A 183 -6.78 -3.14 5.89
N TYR A 184 -5.59 -2.66 6.27
CA TYR A 184 -4.45 -2.60 5.34
C TYR A 184 -4.07 -3.99 4.82
N LYS A 185 -4.17 -5.02 5.67
CA LYS A 185 -3.88 -6.41 5.29
C LYS A 185 -4.85 -6.93 4.23
N GLU A 186 -6.16 -6.66 4.37
CA GLU A 186 -7.14 -7.01 3.34
C GLU A 186 -6.89 -6.29 2.02
N ARG A 187 -6.32 -5.07 2.06
CA ARG A 187 -5.91 -4.32 0.86
C ARG A 187 -4.55 -4.75 0.30
N GLY A 188 -3.95 -5.79 0.86
CA GLY A 188 -2.67 -6.35 0.40
C GLY A 188 -1.42 -5.72 1.03
N ILE A 189 -1.55 -4.93 2.10
CA ILE A 189 -0.43 -4.43 2.91
C ILE A 189 -0.32 -5.26 4.18
N ASP A 190 0.44 -6.35 4.11
CA ASP A 190 0.76 -7.16 5.28
C ASP A 190 2.07 -6.68 5.91
N MET A 191 1.98 -6.00 7.06
CA MET A 191 3.14 -5.46 7.76
C MET A 191 4.10 -6.53 8.27
N ASP A 192 3.62 -7.75 8.55
CA ASP A 192 4.48 -8.87 8.96
C ASP A 192 5.38 -9.35 7.82
N VAL A 193 4.90 -9.23 6.57
CA VAL A 193 5.64 -9.61 5.37
C VAL A 193 6.50 -8.47 4.86
N ILE A 194 5.96 -7.25 4.80
CA ILE A 194 6.62 -6.09 4.18
C ILE A 194 7.71 -5.51 5.09
N CYS A 195 7.45 -5.45 6.40
CA CYS A 195 8.38 -4.92 7.39
C CYS A 195 8.36 -5.80 8.65
N PRO A 196 8.97 -7.00 8.58
CA PRO A 196 9.03 -7.90 9.73
C PRO A 196 9.74 -7.20 10.89
N ALA A 197 9.01 -7.03 11.99
CA ALA A 197 9.45 -6.36 13.20
C ALA A 197 8.69 -6.95 14.39
N ASN A 198 9.33 -7.01 15.55
CA ASN A 198 8.65 -7.47 16.76
C ASN A 198 7.71 -6.39 17.33
N LYS A 199 6.83 -6.80 18.25
CA LYS A 199 5.85 -5.90 18.89
C LYS A 199 6.50 -4.65 19.49
N ARG A 200 7.63 -4.81 20.20
CA ARG A 200 8.34 -3.71 20.86
C ARG A 200 8.87 -2.68 19.85
N GLU A 201 9.44 -3.16 18.74
CA GLU A 201 9.90 -2.29 17.66
C GLU A 201 8.75 -1.48 17.07
N ARG A 202 7.62 -2.11 16.75
CA ARG A 202 6.45 -1.43 16.19
C ARG A 202 5.87 -0.38 17.14
N ILE A 203 5.80 -0.69 18.43
CA ILE A 203 5.40 0.27 19.48
C ILE A 203 6.33 1.47 19.47
N ASN A 204 7.65 1.25 19.48
CA ASN A 204 8.64 2.33 19.44
C ASN A 204 8.53 3.18 18.17
N GLU A 205 8.27 2.57 17.01
CA GLU A 205 8.07 3.31 15.75
C GLU A 205 6.81 4.17 15.77
N LEU A 206 5.72 3.69 16.38
CA LEU A 206 4.51 4.48 16.61
C LEU A 206 4.78 5.64 17.57
N SER A 207 5.43 5.38 18.72
CA SER A 207 5.78 6.37 19.73
C SER A 207 6.63 7.52 19.15
N GLN A 208 7.54 7.20 18.23
CA GLN A 208 8.43 8.16 17.57
C GLN A 208 7.80 8.83 16.33
N LEU A 209 6.53 8.55 16.04
CA LEU A 209 5.82 9.02 14.85
C LEU A 209 6.62 8.78 13.55
N LYS A 210 7.20 7.58 13.40
CA LYS A 210 7.93 7.21 12.18
C LYS A 210 6.97 6.98 11.02
N GLY A 211 7.48 7.21 9.81
CA GLY A 211 6.77 7.00 8.57
C GLY A 211 5.60 7.96 8.36
N ASN A 212 4.77 7.67 7.37
CA ASN A 212 3.57 8.45 7.11
C ASN A 212 2.36 7.93 7.92
N GLN A 213 1.22 8.65 7.84
CA GLN A 213 0.03 8.28 8.60
C GLN A 213 -0.51 6.89 8.22
N GLU A 214 -0.46 6.53 6.93
CA GLU A 214 -0.90 5.22 6.44
C GLU A 214 -0.05 4.09 7.03
N TYR A 215 1.28 4.27 7.11
CA TYR A 215 2.18 3.32 7.75
C TYR A 215 1.81 3.10 9.22
N ARG A 216 1.63 4.19 9.98
CA ARG A 216 1.24 4.10 11.40
C ARG A 216 -0.14 3.47 11.58
N ASN A 217 -1.10 3.79 10.70
CA ASN A 217 -2.41 3.14 10.72
C ASN A 217 -2.30 1.63 10.51
N ALA A 218 -1.47 1.18 9.57
CA ALA A 218 -1.21 -0.24 9.33
C ALA A 218 -0.53 -0.92 10.53
N LEU A 219 0.44 -0.25 11.17
CA LEU A 219 1.05 -0.74 12.41
C LEU A 219 0.04 -0.88 13.54
N ILE A 220 -0.82 0.12 13.74
CA ILE A 220 -1.89 0.10 14.74
C ILE A 220 -2.83 -1.09 14.52
N GLU A 221 -3.27 -1.30 13.28
CA GLU A 221 -4.13 -2.44 12.92
C GLU A 221 -3.42 -3.78 13.19
N THR A 222 -2.13 -3.87 12.86
CA THR A 222 -1.34 -5.09 13.10
C THR A 222 -1.15 -5.38 14.60
N LEU A 223 -1.06 -4.34 15.44
CA LEU A 223 -0.94 -4.47 16.89
C LEU A 223 -2.28 -4.73 17.58
N THR A 224 -3.41 -4.47 16.90
CA THR A 224 -4.75 -4.66 17.46
C THR A 224 -4.94 -6.12 17.90
N GLY A 225 -5.44 -6.31 19.12
CA GLY A 225 -5.60 -7.64 19.73
C GLY A 225 -4.35 -8.19 20.44
N SER A 226 -3.17 -7.61 20.19
CA SER A 226 -1.94 -7.97 20.91
C SER A 226 -1.51 -6.94 21.96
N ILE A 227 -1.97 -5.70 21.83
CA ILE A 227 -1.62 -4.58 22.70
C ILE A 227 -2.56 -4.47 23.92
N THR A 228 -1.99 -4.17 25.08
CA THR A 228 -2.71 -3.98 26.34
C THR A 228 -3.09 -2.52 26.58
N SER A 229 -4.03 -2.26 27.50
CA SER A 229 -4.42 -0.89 27.90
C SER A 229 -3.26 -0.08 28.47
N ASP A 230 -2.35 -0.72 29.21
CA ASP A 230 -1.17 -0.07 29.78
C ASP A 230 -0.16 0.30 28.69
N GLU A 231 0.09 -0.59 27.72
CA GLU A 231 0.94 -0.29 26.56
C GLU A 231 0.37 0.83 25.70
N ILE A 232 -0.95 0.89 25.50
CA ILE A 232 -1.60 2.02 24.82
C ILE A 232 -1.31 3.33 25.57
N THR A 233 -1.47 3.32 26.89
CA THR A 233 -1.23 4.51 27.72
C THR A 233 0.25 4.93 27.65
N GLY A 234 1.17 3.95 27.63
CA GLY A 234 2.59 4.16 27.38
C GLY A 234 2.86 4.83 26.02
N ILE A 235 2.30 4.30 24.93
CA ILE A 235 2.48 4.89 23.59
C ILE A 235 2.00 6.34 23.56
N ILE A 236 0.83 6.65 24.13
CA ILE A 236 0.30 8.02 24.15
C ILE A 236 1.24 8.94 24.92
N SER A 237 1.74 8.49 26.08
CA SER A 237 2.73 9.23 26.86
C SER A 237 4.00 9.49 26.05
N ASP A 238 4.55 8.46 25.41
CA ASP A 238 5.77 8.56 24.61
C ASP A 238 5.60 9.50 23.41
N ILE A 239 4.43 9.48 22.73
CA ILE A 239 4.14 10.42 21.63
C ILE A 239 4.15 11.86 22.15
N ASN A 240 3.51 12.11 23.30
CA ASN A 240 3.47 13.45 23.89
C ASN A 240 4.86 13.91 24.33
N GLU A 241 5.64 13.04 24.97
CA GLU A 241 7.03 13.33 25.33
C GLU A 241 7.87 13.62 24.09
N TYR A 242 7.75 12.78 23.05
CA TYR A 242 8.42 12.98 21.77
C TYR A 242 8.09 14.35 21.17
N LEU A 243 6.81 14.72 21.09
CA LEU A 243 6.37 16.02 20.57
C LEU A 243 6.88 17.19 21.43
N ASN A 244 6.90 17.04 22.75
CA ASN A 244 7.39 18.06 23.68
C ASN A 244 8.91 18.23 23.62
N GLY A 245 9.64 17.19 23.24
CA GLY A 245 11.09 17.21 23.04
C GLY A 245 11.53 17.82 21.70
N LEU A 246 10.61 18.07 20.76
CA LEU A 246 10.91 18.74 19.50
C LEU A 246 10.96 20.27 19.69
N ASP A 247 11.79 20.94 18.89
CA ASP A 247 11.72 22.39 18.74
C ASP A 247 10.34 22.83 18.17
N ASP A 248 10.02 24.11 18.35
CA ASP A 248 8.70 24.66 18.02
C ASP A 248 8.27 24.38 16.56
N TYR A 249 9.21 24.46 15.61
CA TYR A 249 8.93 24.26 14.20
C TYR A 249 8.65 22.78 13.89
N ASN A 250 9.52 21.88 14.35
CA ASN A 250 9.33 20.44 14.14
C ASN A 250 8.09 19.91 14.88
N ARG A 251 7.81 20.44 16.07
CA ARG A 251 6.59 20.14 16.81
C ARG A 251 5.35 20.55 16.02
N LEU A 252 5.34 21.75 15.43
CA LEU A 252 4.21 22.22 14.60
C LEU A 252 3.96 21.29 13.40
N LEU A 253 5.03 20.86 12.71
CA LEU A 253 4.92 19.95 11.56
C LEU A 253 4.37 18.57 11.94
N LYS A 254 4.70 18.06 13.13
CA LYS A 254 4.30 16.71 13.57
C LYS A 254 3.03 16.67 14.42
N LYS A 255 2.57 17.80 14.96
CA LYS A 255 1.46 17.87 15.92
C LYS A 255 0.20 17.17 15.41
N GLU A 256 -0.30 17.56 14.23
CA GLU A 256 -1.54 16.99 13.68
C GLU A 256 -1.41 15.47 13.44
N SER A 257 -0.26 15.04 12.95
CA SER A 257 0.07 13.63 12.74
C SER A 257 0.11 12.85 14.07
N GLY A 258 0.63 13.46 15.14
CA GLY A 258 0.62 12.91 16.48
C GLY A 258 -0.80 12.76 17.04
N GLU A 259 -1.60 13.83 16.97
CA GLU A 259 -3.00 13.86 17.43
C GLU A 259 -3.85 12.80 16.71
N ARG A 260 -3.70 12.67 15.38
CA ARG A 260 -4.40 11.62 14.60
C ARG A 260 -4.01 10.21 15.03
N THR A 261 -2.73 10.00 15.33
CA THR A 261 -2.20 8.69 15.78
C THR A 261 -2.74 8.36 17.17
N ILE A 262 -2.68 9.31 18.13
CA ILE A 262 -3.24 9.16 19.47
C ILE A 262 -4.73 8.81 19.39
N LYS A 263 -5.53 9.60 18.65
CA LYS A 263 -6.97 9.37 18.49
C LYS A 263 -7.30 7.96 18.00
N LYS A 264 -6.52 7.42 17.05
CA LYS A 264 -6.76 6.08 16.51
C LYS A 264 -6.39 4.98 17.52
N ILE A 265 -5.36 5.19 18.33
CA ILE A 265 -4.97 4.26 19.40
C ILE A 265 -5.97 4.31 20.57
N GLU A 266 -6.46 5.49 20.94
CA GLU A 266 -7.52 5.66 21.96
C GLU A 266 -8.81 4.94 21.58
N ALA A 267 -9.18 4.99 20.29
CA ALA A 267 -10.33 4.24 19.79
C ALA A 267 -10.19 2.73 20.03
N ILE A 268 -8.97 2.17 19.99
CA ILE A 268 -8.72 0.76 20.33
C ILE A 268 -8.82 0.55 21.84
N LYS A 269 -8.33 1.47 22.67
CA LYS A 269 -8.48 1.38 24.13
C LYS A 269 -9.95 1.25 24.54
N ALA A 270 -10.82 2.02 23.88
CA ALA A 270 -12.26 1.95 24.11
C ALA A 270 -12.88 0.59 23.76
N THR A 271 -12.30 -0.17 22.81
CA THR A 271 -12.79 -1.51 22.47
C THR A 271 -12.23 -2.61 23.38
N LEU A 272 -11.20 -2.32 24.18
CA LEU A 272 -10.59 -3.25 25.14
C LEU A 272 -11.22 -3.19 26.53
N GLN A 273 -12.05 -2.18 26.81
CA GLN A 273 -12.78 -2.02 28.08
C GLN A 273 -14.23 -2.46 27.86
N PRO A 274 -14.63 -3.69 28.27
CA PRO A 274 -16.01 -4.14 28.20
C PRO A 274 -16.94 -3.39 29.16
#